data_AF-A0A8T7E1V2-F1
#
_entry.id   AF-A0A8T7E1V2-F1
#
_cell.length_a   1.000
_cell.length_b   1.000
_cell.length_c   1.000
_cell.angle_alpha   90.00
_cell.angle_beta   90.00
_cell.angle_gamma   90.00
#
_symmetry.space_group_name_H-M   'P 1'
#
loop_
_entity.id
_entity.type
_entity.pdbx_description
1 polymer ?
#
loop_
_entity_poly.entity_id
_entity_poly.type
_entity_poly.pdbx_seq_one_letter_code
_entity_poly.pdbx_strand_id
1 'polypeptide(L)'
;MNGFWWFAAGLAALAIGLPWLVFRRSGVRMGVAPLLILACVPLVAGALYWQQRQPTWELLTSLPDGGRQQPDETAREVDELIAALAERLRQEPDSIEGWVLLGRSYMQTGRMPEAAAAFTQAYERTPNPPLSLKVELAETLALSEPASLNGLAGTLIEEVLSEDPDNRSALFFGGLKAMGAENAELARSRWERLLELNPPESIATIIRGRLAQLGGEIEIPGTTRPAVDGVQPKLSIDVRLGAAISPETVASKSALFVIARSPEGGPPVAVKRLPVSAIPGKLQLDNSNTMLPGRKLGDFPELDVVVRLSVTGQPIAAPGDIFGASR
;
A
#
# COMPACT_ATOMS: atom_id res chain seq x y z
N MET A 1 2.23 -38.58 0.64
CA MET A 1 2.26 -39.11 2.03
C MET A 1 3.53 -39.94 2.18
N ASN A 2 4.25 -39.81 3.30
CA ASN A 2 5.20 -40.83 3.84
C ASN A 2 6.72 -40.62 3.69
N GLY A 3 7.23 -39.39 3.76
CA GLY A 3 8.64 -39.13 4.15
C GLY A 3 8.74 -38.56 5.57
N PHE A 4 7.91 -37.57 5.85
CA PHE A 4 7.84 -36.85 7.13
C PHE A 4 7.61 -37.77 8.34
N TRP A 5 6.70 -38.75 8.23
CA TRP A 5 6.38 -39.65 9.34
C TRP A 5 7.54 -40.58 9.73
N TRP A 6 8.39 -40.98 8.78
CA TRP A 6 9.58 -41.78 9.07
C TRP A 6 10.69 -40.95 9.70
N PHE A 7 10.84 -39.69 9.27
CA PHE A 7 11.82 -38.76 9.83
C PHE A 7 11.46 -38.36 11.28
N ALA A 8 10.18 -38.09 11.53
CA ALA A 8 9.66 -37.79 12.86
C ALA A 8 9.77 -39.00 13.81
N ALA A 9 9.49 -40.22 13.33
CA ALA A 9 9.65 -41.44 14.13
C ALA A 9 11.12 -41.71 14.49
N GLY A 10 12.06 -41.44 13.57
CA GLY A 10 13.50 -41.59 13.81
C GLY A 10 14.05 -40.64 14.87
N LEU A 11 13.64 -39.37 14.83
CA LEU A 11 14.01 -38.36 15.82
C LEU A 11 13.44 -38.66 17.21
N ALA A 12 12.20 -39.14 17.28
CA ALA A 12 11.59 -39.56 18.54
C ALA A 12 12.33 -40.76 19.17
N ALA A 13 12.76 -41.75 18.37
CA ALA A 13 13.52 -42.89 18.87
C ALA A 13 14.90 -42.49 19.43
N LEU A 14 15.60 -41.56 18.78
CA LEU A 14 16.89 -41.01 19.23
C LEU A 14 16.75 -40.19 20.52
N ALA A 15 15.69 -39.38 20.62
CA ALA A 15 15.41 -38.56 21.79
C ALA A 15 15.06 -39.38 23.05
N ILE A 16 14.56 -40.61 22.89
CA ILE A 16 14.27 -41.52 24.00
C ILE A 16 15.48 -42.38 24.36
N GLY A 17 16.25 -42.84 23.36
CA GLY A 17 17.37 -43.76 23.56
C GLY A 17 18.61 -43.15 24.23
N LEU A 18 18.96 -41.91 23.87
CA LEU A 18 20.15 -41.22 24.38
C LEU A 18 20.07 -40.89 25.88
N PRO A 19 18.95 -40.35 26.40
CA PRO A 19 18.79 -40.16 27.84
C PRO A 19 18.77 -41.48 28.62
N TRP A 20 18.14 -42.53 28.08
CA TRP A 20 18.09 -43.84 28.75
C TRP A 20 19.48 -44.45 28.99
N LEU A 21 20.38 -44.31 28.01
CA LEU A 21 21.76 -44.81 28.10
C LEU A 21 22.64 -43.99 29.05
N VAL A 22 22.45 -42.67 29.08
CA VAL A 22 23.19 -41.76 29.97
C VAL A 22 22.72 -41.92 31.42
N PHE A 23 21.42 -42.12 31.66
CA PHE A 23 20.85 -42.22 33.01
C PHE A 23 20.93 -43.62 33.64
N ARG A 24 21.03 -44.70 32.84
CA ARG A 24 21.32 -46.04 33.37
C ARG A 24 22.64 -46.09 34.17
N ARG A 25 23.57 -45.18 33.87
CA ARG A 25 24.87 -45.08 34.57
C ARG A 25 24.84 -44.26 35.86
N SER A 26 23.84 -43.41 36.10
CA SER A 26 23.88 -42.40 37.18
C SER A 26 23.03 -42.70 38.42
N GLY A 27 22.26 -43.80 38.44
CA GLY A 27 21.62 -44.31 39.67
C GLY A 27 20.51 -43.44 40.28
N VAL A 28 20.11 -42.34 39.65
CA VAL A 28 19.06 -41.43 40.13
C VAL A 28 17.68 -41.95 39.72
N ARG A 29 16.76 -42.12 40.69
CA ARG A 29 15.36 -42.48 40.42
C ARG A 29 14.61 -41.28 39.84
N MET A 30 14.19 -41.37 38.58
CA MET A 30 13.43 -40.31 37.92
C MET A 30 11.98 -40.30 38.40
N GLY A 31 11.51 -39.19 38.97
CA GLY A 31 10.07 -38.93 39.09
C GLY A 31 9.46 -38.79 37.69
N VAL A 32 8.16 -39.09 37.53
CA VAL A 32 7.46 -39.15 36.22
C VAL A 32 7.37 -37.78 35.50
N ALA A 33 7.73 -36.70 36.19
CA ALA A 33 7.55 -35.31 35.76
C ALA A 33 8.35 -34.88 34.50
N PRO A 34 9.64 -35.24 34.29
CA PRO A 34 10.38 -34.76 33.11
C PRO A 34 9.95 -35.45 31.81
N LEU A 35 9.43 -36.69 31.89
CA LEU A 35 8.91 -37.45 30.76
C LEU A 35 7.57 -36.89 30.26
N LEU A 36 6.73 -36.40 31.17
CA LEU A 36 5.46 -35.74 30.81
C LEU A 36 5.68 -34.37 30.19
N ILE A 37 6.67 -33.60 30.67
CA ILE A 37 7.03 -32.30 30.11
C ILE A 37 7.60 -32.47 28.69
N LEU A 38 8.46 -33.45 28.47
CA LEU A 38 9.07 -33.71 27.16
C LEU A 38 8.07 -34.24 26.12
N ALA A 39 7.02 -34.95 26.53
CA ALA A 39 5.94 -35.43 25.65
C ALA A 39 4.87 -34.36 25.37
N CYS A 40 4.63 -33.45 26.31
CA CYS A 40 3.69 -32.34 26.12
C CYS A 40 4.20 -31.30 25.12
N VAL A 41 5.51 -31.04 25.07
CA VAL A 41 6.08 -30.02 24.17
C VAL A 41 5.79 -30.30 22.68
N PRO A 42 6.04 -31.50 22.12
CA PRO A 42 5.72 -31.78 20.71
C PRO A 42 4.22 -31.92 20.43
N LEU A 43 3.41 -32.34 21.41
CA LEU A 43 1.96 -32.40 21.27
C LEU A 43 1.32 -31.01 21.27
N VAL A 44 1.82 -30.10 22.12
CA VAL A 44 1.42 -28.69 22.14
C VAL A 44 1.95 -27.97 20.90
N ALA A 45 3.19 -28.21 20.49
CA ALA A 45 3.73 -27.65 19.24
C ALA A 45 2.97 -28.15 18.00
N GLY A 46 2.60 -29.44 17.95
CA GLY A 46 1.79 -30.00 16.88
C GLY A 46 0.33 -29.51 16.89
N ALA A 47 -0.26 -29.34 18.07
CA ALA A 47 -1.59 -28.76 18.22
C ALA A 47 -1.61 -27.28 17.84
N LEU A 48 -0.58 -26.51 18.22
CA LEU A 48 -0.37 -25.14 17.76
C LEU A 48 -0.19 -25.10 16.24
N TYR A 49 0.65 -25.96 15.66
CA TYR A 49 0.88 -26.03 14.21
C TYR A 49 -0.39 -26.40 13.42
N TRP A 50 -1.25 -27.26 13.97
CA TRP A 50 -2.51 -27.66 13.33
C TRP A 50 -3.62 -26.62 13.51
N GLN A 51 -3.62 -25.90 14.63
CA GLN A 51 -4.55 -24.80 14.90
C GLN A 51 -4.14 -23.52 14.16
N GLN A 52 -2.86 -23.38 13.78
CA GLN A 52 -2.26 -22.26 13.06
C GLN A 52 -2.37 -22.41 11.53
N ARG A 53 -3.56 -22.83 11.07
CA ARG A 53 -4.09 -22.60 9.71
C ARG A 53 -4.76 -21.20 9.62
N GLN A 54 -4.26 -20.23 10.39
CA GLN A 54 -4.68 -18.82 10.40
C GLN A 54 -3.44 -17.97 10.08
N PRO A 55 -3.55 -16.95 9.22
CA PRO A 55 -2.43 -16.17 8.70
C PRO A 55 -1.68 -15.40 9.81
N THR A 56 -0.35 -15.44 9.76
CA THR A 56 0.61 -15.04 10.82
C THR A 56 0.71 -13.54 11.15
N TRP A 57 -0.26 -12.70 10.79
CA TRP A 57 -0.23 -11.27 11.11
C TRP A 57 -0.98 -10.90 12.41
N GLU A 58 -1.74 -11.81 13.02
CA GLU A 58 -2.35 -11.60 14.35
C GLU A 58 -1.34 -11.65 15.51
N LEU A 59 -0.16 -12.25 15.32
CA LEU A 59 0.91 -12.24 16.34
C LEU A 59 1.54 -10.85 16.52
N LEU A 60 1.47 -10.00 15.48
CA LEU A 60 1.96 -8.62 15.50
C LEU A 60 0.94 -7.64 16.11
N THR A 61 -0.32 -8.06 16.26
CA THR A 61 -1.40 -7.23 16.84
C THR A 61 -1.82 -7.68 18.25
N SER A 62 -1.25 -8.77 18.76
CA SER A 62 -1.54 -9.34 20.10
C SER A 62 -0.42 -9.15 21.13
N LEU A 63 0.56 -8.27 20.86
CA LEU A 63 1.42 -7.75 21.91
C LEU A 63 0.52 -7.00 22.93
N PRO A 64 0.61 -7.31 24.24
CA PRO A 64 -0.25 -6.67 25.22
C PRO A 64 -0.06 -5.15 25.17
N ASP A 65 -1.15 -4.39 25.34
CA ASP A 65 -1.15 -2.93 25.55
C ASP A 65 -0.40 -2.59 26.86
N GLY A 66 0.91 -2.77 26.85
CA GLY A 66 1.84 -2.40 27.89
C GLY A 66 2.29 -0.96 27.66
N GLY A 67 1.40 -0.01 27.98
CA GLY A 67 1.70 1.38 28.30
C GLY A 67 2.74 2.12 27.45
N ARG A 68 2.28 2.94 26.49
CA ARG A 68 2.99 4.12 25.94
C ARG A 68 4.52 3.95 25.82
N GLN A 69 4.98 2.93 25.13
CA GLN A 69 6.29 3.03 24.49
C GLN A 69 6.13 3.87 23.22
N GLN A 70 7.10 4.76 23.00
CA GLN A 70 7.08 5.73 21.91
C GLN A 70 7.00 5.01 20.56
N PRO A 71 6.24 5.51 19.56
CA PRO A 71 6.13 4.90 18.23
C PRO A 71 7.47 4.49 17.59
N ASP A 72 8.56 5.18 17.94
CA ASP A 72 9.91 4.89 17.47
C ASP A 72 10.53 3.60 18.05
N GLU A 73 10.17 3.17 19.27
CA GLU A 73 10.74 1.96 19.87
C GLU A 73 10.20 0.69 19.20
N THR A 74 8.89 0.64 18.95
CA THR A 74 8.25 -0.50 18.28
C THR A 74 8.70 -0.64 16.83
N ALA A 75 8.83 0.48 16.10
CA ALA A 75 9.36 0.47 14.74
C ALA A 75 10.81 -0.06 14.70
N ARG A 76 11.66 0.37 15.65
CA ARG A 76 13.04 -0.11 15.76
C ARG A 76 13.12 -1.61 16.08
N GLU A 77 12.24 -2.11 16.94
CA GLU A 77 12.17 -3.54 17.26
C GLU A 77 11.76 -4.38 16.04
N VAL A 78 10.79 -3.91 15.26
CA VAL A 78 10.39 -4.57 14.00
C VAL A 78 11.56 -4.60 13.00
N ASP A 79 12.30 -3.51 12.85
CA ASP A 79 13.48 -3.47 11.98
C ASP A 79 14.59 -4.44 12.43
N GLU A 80 14.82 -4.55 13.74
CA GLU A 80 15.78 -5.51 14.30
C GLU A 80 15.38 -6.97 14.02
N LEU A 81 14.09 -7.30 14.15
CA LEU A 81 13.56 -8.64 13.82
C LEU A 81 13.72 -8.96 12.33
N ILE A 82 13.43 -8.01 11.46
CA ILE A 82 13.61 -8.17 10.00
C ILE A 82 15.09 -8.37 9.66
N ALA A 83 15.98 -7.59 10.28
CA ALA A 83 17.43 -7.74 10.09
C ALA A 83 17.94 -9.11 10.57
N ALA A 84 17.45 -9.59 11.72
CA ALA A 84 17.79 -10.91 12.24
C ALA A 84 17.31 -12.04 11.30
N LEU A 85 16.10 -11.91 10.75
CA LEU A 85 15.58 -12.85 9.74
C LEU A 85 16.44 -12.85 8.47
N ALA A 86 16.83 -11.67 7.98
CA ALA A 86 17.68 -11.55 6.80
C ALA A 86 19.08 -12.15 7.03
N GLU A 87 19.67 -11.98 8.21
CA GLU A 87 20.94 -12.63 8.59
C GLU A 87 20.79 -14.15 8.64
N ARG A 88 19.73 -14.65 9.27
CA ARG A 88 19.45 -16.09 9.33
C ARG A 88 19.36 -16.70 7.93
N LEU A 89 18.65 -16.05 7.01
CA LEU A 89 18.48 -16.54 5.63
C LEU A 89 19.76 -16.47 4.79
N ARG A 90 20.73 -15.64 5.16
CA ARG A 90 22.08 -15.71 4.57
C ARG A 90 22.82 -16.99 4.98
N GLN A 91 22.54 -17.52 6.17
CA GLN A 91 23.15 -18.75 6.69
C GLN A 91 22.35 -20.00 6.27
N GLU A 92 21.03 -19.86 6.13
CA GLU A 92 20.10 -20.91 5.69
C GLU A 92 19.39 -20.50 4.38
N PRO A 93 20.11 -20.43 3.24
CA PRO A 93 19.58 -19.86 2.00
C PRO A 93 18.49 -20.70 1.34
N ASP A 94 18.31 -21.96 1.74
CA ASP A 94 17.36 -22.87 1.09
C ASP A 94 15.93 -22.74 1.61
N SER A 95 15.69 -21.90 2.64
CA SER A 95 14.35 -21.70 3.20
C SER A 95 13.49 -20.79 2.31
N ILE A 96 12.74 -21.41 1.39
CA ILE A 96 11.79 -20.72 0.50
C ILE A 96 10.77 -19.92 1.33
N GLU A 97 10.16 -20.54 2.34
CA GLU A 97 9.16 -19.90 3.21
C GLU A 97 9.74 -18.71 3.97
N GLY A 98 11.01 -18.81 4.38
CA GLY A 98 11.73 -17.72 5.03
C GLY A 98 11.93 -16.52 4.10
N TRP A 99 12.30 -16.76 2.85
CA TRP A 99 12.42 -15.70 1.84
C TRP A 99 11.07 -15.03 1.51
N VAL A 100 9.99 -15.81 1.44
CA VAL A 100 8.63 -15.27 1.28
C VAL A 100 8.24 -14.40 2.47
N LEU A 101 8.49 -14.87 3.69
CA LEU A 101 8.22 -14.10 4.90
C LEU A 101 9.00 -12.80 4.92
N LEU A 102 10.31 -12.86 4.59
CA LEU A 102 11.15 -11.67 4.52
C LEU A 102 10.63 -10.67 3.48
N GLY A 103 10.19 -11.13 2.30
CA GLY A 103 9.58 -10.31 1.27
C GLY A 103 8.34 -9.56 1.76
N ARG A 104 7.41 -10.28 2.39
CA ARG A 104 6.18 -9.69 2.96
C ARG A 104 6.46 -8.70 4.08
N SER A 105 7.42 -9.01 4.96
CA SER A 105 7.85 -8.09 6.02
C SER A 105 8.37 -6.78 5.43
N TYR A 106 9.22 -6.85 4.40
CA TYR A 106 9.70 -5.66 3.71
C TYR A 106 8.59 -4.88 3.01
N MET A 107 7.61 -5.55 2.38
CA MET A 107 6.43 -4.86 1.82
C MET A 107 5.66 -4.10 2.89
N GLN A 108 5.43 -4.72 4.05
CA GLN A 108 4.67 -4.12 5.14
C GLN A 108 5.38 -2.89 5.73
N THR A 109 6.72 -2.87 5.71
CA THR A 109 7.52 -1.71 6.11
C THR A 109 7.79 -0.72 4.96
N GLY A 110 7.19 -0.93 3.77
CA GLY A 110 7.36 -0.04 2.61
C GLY A 110 8.69 -0.16 1.86
N ARG A 111 9.51 -1.17 2.19
CA ARG A 111 10.84 -1.43 1.62
C ARG A 111 10.72 -2.29 0.35
N MET A 112 10.12 -1.72 -0.68
CA MET A 112 9.79 -2.43 -1.92
C MET A 112 11.00 -3.06 -2.65
N PRO A 113 12.17 -2.40 -2.76
CA PRO A 113 13.34 -3.01 -3.39
C PRO A 113 13.84 -4.26 -2.65
N GLU A 114 13.91 -4.22 -1.32
CA GLU A 114 14.34 -5.35 -0.50
C GLU A 114 13.31 -6.48 -0.51
N ALA A 115 12.02 -6.12 -0.53
CA ALA A 115 10.95 -7.09 -0.72
C ALA A 115 11.10 -7.84 -2.06
N ALA A 116 11.33 -7.11 -3.15
CA ALA A 116 11.52 -7.69 -4.48
C ALA A 116 12.71 -8.65 -4.51
N ALA A 117 13.83 -8.28 -3.87
CA ALA A 117 15.01 -9.13 -3.75
C ALA A 117 14.69 -10.43 -2.98
N ALA A 118 13.99 -10.34 -1.85
CA ALA A 118 13.62 -11.51 -1.05
C ALA A 118 12.64 -12.45 -1.79
N PHE A 119 11.61 -11.91 -2.43
CA PHE A 119 10.71 -12.72 -3.27
C PHE A 119 11.43 -13.36 -4.46
N THR A 120 12.42 -12.67 -5.04
CA THR A 120 13.24 -13.24 -6.12
C THR A 120 14.02 -14.45 -5.60
N GLN A 121 14.61 -14.38 -4.40
CA GLN A 121 15.30 -15.52 -3.79
C GLN A 121 14.36 -16.72 -3.58
N ALA A 122 13.11 -16.48 -3.14
CA ALA A 122 12.10 -17.52 -3.00
C ALA A 122 11.72 -18.13 -4.37
N TYR A 123 11.48 -17.28 -5.37
CA TYR A 123 11.07 -17.67 -6.71
C TYR A 123 12.12 -18.56 -7.40
N GLU A 124 13.40 -18.14 -7.39
CA GLU A 124 14.50 -18.87 -8.03
C GLU A 124 14.75 -20.26 -7.39
N ARG A 125 14.42 -20.42 -6.11
CA ARG A 125 14.62 -21.67 -5.35
C ARG A 125 13.43 -22.60 -5.39
N THR A 126 12.30 -22.17 -5.94
CA THR A 126 11.09 -22.99 -5.98
C THR A 126 10.96 -23.63 -7.36
N PRO A 127 11.11 -24.96 -7.49
CA PRO A 127 10.72 -25.63 -8.73
C PRO A 127 9.21 -25.47 -8.93
N ASN A 128 8.81 -24.94 -10.08
CA ASN A 128 7.41 -24.60 -10.39
C ASN A 128 6.74 -23.71 -9.31
N PRO A 129 7.14 -22.43 -9.23
CA PRO A 129 6.59 -21.49 -8.24
C PRO A 129 5.06 -21.42 -8.31
N PRO A 130 4.35 -21.44 -7.16
CA PRO A 130 2.91 -21.30 -7.15
C PRO A 130 2.49 -19.91 -7.65
N LEU A 131 1.28 -19.80 -8.20
CA LEU A 131 0.73 -18.54 -8.71
C LEU A 131 0.78 -17.39 -7.68
N SER A 132 0.57 -17.71 -6.40
CA SER A 132 0.66 -16.72 -5.31
C SER A 132 2.05 -16.10 -5.19
N LEU A 133 3.11 -16.89 -5.36
CA LEU A 133 4.48 -16.37 -5.32
C LEU A 133 4.81 -15.57 -6.59
N LYS A 134 4.31 -16.03 -7.74
CA LYS A 134 4.47 -15.31 -9.02
C LYS A 134 3.84 -13.91 -8.95
N VAL A 135 2.60 -13.81 -8.46
CA VAL A 135 1.88 -12.53 -8.39
C VAL A 135 2.48 -11.60 -7.33
N GLU A 136 2.86 -12.11 -6.15
CA GLU A 136 3.51 -11.31 -5.10
C GLU A 136 4.85 -10.74 -5.58
N LEU A 137 5.68 -11.56 -6.24
CA LEU A 137 6.93 -11.09 -6.84
C LEU A 137 6.68 -10.03 -7.92
N ALA A 138 5.73 -10.29 -8.83
CA ALA A 138 5.43 -9.38 -9.93
C ALA A 138 4.90 -8.03 -9.44
N GLU A 139 3.98 -8.03 -8.47
CA GLU A 139 3.46 -6.83 -7.82
C GLU A 139 4.59 -6.04 -7.16
N THR A 140 5.43 -6.73 -6.38
CA THR A 140 6.52 -6.07 -5.66
C THR A 140 7.55 -5.46 -6.61
N LEU A 141 7.90 -6.17 -7.69
CA LEU A 141 8.76 -5.65 -8.76
C LEU A 141 8.13 -4.43 -9.43
N ALA A 142 6.84 -4.48 -9.78
CA ALA A 142 6.15 -3.38 -10.44
C ALA A 142 6.02 -2.13 -9.54
N LEU A 143 5.88 -2.32 -8.23
CA LEU A 143 5.84 -1.23 -7.24
C LEU A 143 7.23 -0.65 -6.96
N SER A 144 8.26 -1.50 -6.92
CA SER A 144 9.65 -1.07 -6.71
C SER A 144 10.22 -0.37 -7.94
N GLU A 145 10.01 -0.93 -9.12
CA GLU A 145 10.53 -0.45 -10.39
C GLU A 145 9.46 -0.62 -11.48
N PRO A 146 8.69 0.44 -11.82
CA PRO A 146 7.61 0.34 -12.80
C PRO A 146 8.03 -0.18 -14.17
N ALA A 147 9.30 0.04 -14.56
CA ALA A 147 9.85 -0.48 -15.82
C ALA A 147 9.92 -2.02 -15.87
N SER A 148 9.90 -2.69 -14.71
CA SER A 148 9.89 -4.17 -14.61
C SER A 148 8.64 -4.81 -15.22
N LEU A 149 7.55 -4.04 -15.40
CA LEU A 149 6.36 -4.48 -16.13
C LEU A 149 6.64 -4.83 -17.60
N ASN A 150 7.73 -4.32 -18.17
CA ASN A 150 8.21 -4.70 -19.50
C ASN A 150 9.18 -5.90 -19.48
N GLY A 151 9.49 -6.43 -18.30
CA GLY A 151 10.37 -7.57 -18.08
C GLY A 151 9.69 -8.66 -17.24
N LEU A 152 10.41 -9.19 -16.25
CA LEU A 152 9.98 -10.34 -15.45
C LEU A 152 8.60 -10.15 -14.80
N ALA A 153 8.32 -8.98 -14.21
CA ALA A 153 7.03 -8.72 -13.58
C ALA A 153 5.88 -8.86 -14.59
N GLY A 154 6.06 -8.29 -15.78
CA GLY A 154 5.09 -8.40 -16.87
C GLY A 154 4.90 -9.82 -17.39
N THR A 155 5.94 -10.64 -17.41
CA THR A 155 5.85 -12.06 -17.78
C THR A 155 5.05 -12.84 -16.75
N LEU A 156 5.40 -12.69 -15.47
CA LEU A 156 4.72 -13.37 -14.36
C LEU A 156 3.24 -13.01 -14.27
N ILE A 157 2.88 -11.74 -14.54
CA ILE A 157 1.49 -11.30 -14.60
C ILE A 157 0.70 -12.05 -15.68
N GLU A 158 1.26 -12.23 -16.88
CA GLU A 158 0.56 -12.96 -17.96
C GLU A 158 0.44 -14.44 -17.63
N GLU A 159 1.47 -15.05 -17.05
CA GLU A 159 1.40 -16.44 -16.59
C GLU A 159 0.27 -16.61 -15.56
N VAL A 160 0.19 -15.70 -14.58
CA VAL A 160 -0.89 -15.72 -13.58
C VAL A 160 -2.26 -15.54 -14.24
N LEU A 161 -2.43 -14.58 -15.14
CA LEU A 161 -3.71 -14.37 -15.84
C LEU A 161 -4.10 -15.54 -16.76
N SER A 162 -3.13 -16.32 -17.25
CA SER A 162 -3.41 -17.49 -18.08
C SER A 162 -3.98 -18.66 -17.28
N GLU A 163 -3.61 -18.78 -16.00
CA GLU A 163 -4.08 -19.85 -15.11
C GLU A 163 -5.25 -19.39 -14.22
N ASP A 164 -5.24 -18.13 -13.77
CA ASP A 164 -6.26 -17.46 -12.96
C ASP A 164 -6.65 -16.12 -13.62
N PRO A 165 -7.59 -16.13 -14.57
CA PRO A 165 -8.03 -14.93 -15.30
C PRO A 165 -8.70 -13.86 -14.40
N ASP A 166 -9.15 -14.25 -13.21
CA ASP A 166 -9.84 -13.38 -12.26
C ASP A 166 -8.90 -12.91 -11.13
N ASN A 167 -7.59 -13.16 -11.25
CA ASN A 167 -6.63 -12.69 -10.28
C ASN A 167 -6.61 -11.16 -10.22
N ARG A 168 -7.15 -10.60 -9.15
CA ARG A 168 -7.35 -9.13 -9.02
C ARG A 168 -6.05 -8.33 -9.16
N SER A 169 -4.96 -8.78 -8.54
CA SER A 169 -3.67 -8.08 -8.62
C SER A 169 -3.08 -8.18 -10.03
N ALA A 170 -3.09 -9.37 -10.63
CA ALA A 170 -2.61 -9.55 -12.00
C ALA A 170 -3.44 -8.76 -13.03
N LEU A 171 -4.76 -8.64 -12.84
CA LEU A 171 -5.59 -7.76 -13.69
C LEU A 171 -5.20 -6.28 -13.54
N PHE A 172 -4.93 -5.82 -12.31
CA PHE A 172 -4.51 -4.44 -12.05
C PHE A 172 -3.19 -4.12 -12.74
N PHE A 173 -2.13 -4.87 -12.43
CA PHE A 173 -0.79 -4.64 -12.98
C PHE A 173 -0.69 -5.02 -14.45
N GLY A 174 -1.47 -6.01 -14.91
CA GLY A 174 -1.61 -6.36 -16.31
C GLY A 174 -2.23 -5.25 -17.14
N GLY A 175 -3.19 -4.51 -16.59
CA GLY A 175 -3.70 -3.30 -17.22
C GLY A 175 -2.65 -2.19 -17.29
N LEU A 176 -1.82 -2.01 -16.26
CA LEU A 176 -0.71 -1.03 -16.27
C LEU A 176 0.33 -1.36 -17.34
N LYS A 177 0.72 -2.64 -17.45
CA LYS A 177 1.60 -3.13 -18.51
C LYS A 177 0.99 -2.88 -19.89
N ALA A 178 -0.27 -3.25 -20.10
CA ALA A 178 -0.96 -3.06 -21.38
C ALA A 178 -1.02 -1.58 -21.78
N MET A 179 -1.31 -0.69 -20.82
CA MET A 179 -1.31 0.76 -21.03
C MET A 179 0.10 1.29 -21.39
N GLY A 180 1.15 0.83 -20.70
CA GLY A 180 2.54 1.19 -21.02
C GLY A 180 3.00 0.69 -22.39
N ALA A 181 2.39 -0.39 -22.89
CA ALA A 181 2.60 -0.93 -24.22
C ALA A 181 1.65 -0.33 -25.28
N GLU A 182 0.98 0.78 -24.97
CA GLU A 182 0.00 1.47 -25.83
C GLU A 182 -1.19 0.61 -26.28
N ASN A 183 -1.43 -0.53 -25.61
CA ASN A 183 -2.57 -1.40 -25.85
C ASN A 183 -3.74 -1.02 -24.95
N ALA A 184 -4.40 0.09 -25.31
CA ALA A 184 -5.53 0.65 -24.56
C ALA A 184 -6.72 -0.33 -24.43
N GLU A 185 -7.01 -1.12 -25.47
CA GLU A 185 -8.11 -2.09 -25.44
C GLU A 185 -7.86 -3.23 -24.45
N LEU A 186 -6.64 -3.76 -24.40
CA LEU A 186 -6.27 -4.78 -23.43
C LEU A 186 -6.24 -4.21 -22.00
N ALA A 187 -5.76 -2.98 -21.83
CA ALA A 187 -5.80 -2.32 -20.53
C ALA A 187 -7.24 -2.11 -20.03
N ARG A 188 -8.13 -1.63 -20.91
CA ARG A 188 -9.55 -1.43 -20.62
C ARG A 188 -10.21 -2.73 -20.19
N SER A 189 -10.10 -3.78 -21.00
CA SER A 189 -10.76 -5.07 -20.71
C SER A 189 -10.32 -5.68 -19.38
N ARG A 190 -9.03 -5.62 -19.04
CA ARG A 190 -8.50 -6.12 -17.74
C ARG A 190 -9.07 -5.34 -16.56
N TRP A 191 -9.16 -4.03 -16.69
CA TRP A 191 -9.66 -3.16 -15.63
C TRP A 191 -11.17 -3.20 -15.47
N GLU A 192 -11.92 -3.32 -16.56
CA GLU A 192 -13.37 -3.58 -16.50
C GLU A 192 -13.64 -4.91 -15.81
N ARG A 193 -12.90 -5.98 -16.18
CA ARG A 193 -12.99 -7.26 -15.49
C ARG A 193 -12.68 -7.13 -14.00
N LEU A 194 -11.65 -6.36 -13.63
CA LEU A 194 -11.32 -6.11 -12.24
C LEU A 194 -12.45 -5.38 -11.49
N LEU A 195 -13.13 -4.43 -12.13
CA LEU A 195 -14.28 -3.73 -11.53
C LEU A 195 -15.47 -4.68 -11.29
N GLU A 196 -15.73 -5.63 -12.18
CA GLU A 196 -16.77 -6.66 -11.99
C GLU A 196 -16.51 -7.54 -10.76
N LEU A 197 -15.23 -7.73 -10.39
CA LEU A 197 -14.82 -8.51 -9.23
C LEU A 197 -14.94 -7.75 -7.90
N ASN A 198 -15.56 -6.57 -7.92
CA ASN A 198 -15.82 -5.68 -6.77
C ASN A 198 -14.54 -5.42 -5.94
N PRO A 199 -13.53 -4.75 -6.52
CA PRO A 199 -12.30 -4.44 -5.81
C PRO A 199 -12.56 -3.38 -4.73
N PRO A 200 -11.66 -3.19 -3.76
CA PRO A 200 -11.78 -2.11 -2.78
C PRO A 200 -12.00 -0.75 -3.47
N GLU A 201 -12.81 0.12 -2.88
CA GLU A 201 -13.21 1.40 -3.51
C GLU A 201 -12.00 2.31 -3.83
N SER A 202 -10.93 2.22 -3.04
CA SER A 202 -9.65 2.88 -3.31
C SER A 202 -9.05 2.45 -4.65
N ILE A 203 -9.10 1.15 -4.95
CA ILE A 203 -8.61 0.57 -6.20
C ILE A 203 -9.60 0.87 -7.34
N ALA A 204 -10.91 0.73 -7.10
CA ALA A 204 -11.94 1.04 -8.10
C ALA A 204 -11.86 2.48 -8.59
N THR A 205 -11.60 3.43 -7.69
CA THR A 205 -11.43 4.85 -8.02
C THR A 205 -10.20 5.07 -8.90
N ILE A 206 -9.06 4.43 -8.58
CA ILE A 206 -7.85 4.49 -9.42
C ILE A 206 -8.15 3.94 -10.82
N ILE A 207 -8.81 2.80 -10.91
CA ILE A 207 -9.15 2.16 -12.18
C ILE A 207 -10.07 3.04 -13.03
N ARG A 208 -11.14 3.58 -12.45
CA ARG A 208 -12.06 4.50 -13.15
C ARG A 208 -11.32 5.73 -13.68
N GLY A 209 -10.41 6.30 -12.89
CA GLY A 209 -9.56 7.41 -13.33
C GLY A 209 -8.68 7.04 -14.53
N ARG A 210 -8.13 5.82 -14.56
CA ARG A 210 -7.32 5.34 -15.69
C ARG A 210 -8.17 5.02 -16.93
N LEU A 211 -9.35 4.42 -16.75
CA LEU A 211 -10.28 4.16 -17.85
C LEU A 211 -10.74 5.46 -18.54
N ALA A 212 -10.99 6.51 -17.76
CA ALA A 212 -11.32 7.83 -18.29
C ALA A 212 -10.17 8.44 -19.13
N GLN A 213 -8.91 8.15 -18.79
CA GLN A 213 -7.74 8.57 -19.58
C GLN A 213 -7.61 7.79 -20.89
N LEU A 214 -7.98 6.50 -20.90
CA LEU A 214 -7.92 5.64 -22.08
C LEU A 214 -9.06 5.88 -23.08
N GLY A 215 -10.23 6.28 -22.58
CA GLY A 215 -11.43 6.51 -23.39
C GLY A 215 -11.75 7.99 -23.50
N GLY A 216 -10.83 8.81 -24.01
CA GLY A 216 -11.10 10.22 -24.32
C GLY A 216 -12.49 10.37 -24.93
N GLU A 217 -13.42 10.83 -24.10
CA GLU A 217 -14.86 10.95 -24.37
C GLU A 217 -15.54 9.66 -24.86
N ILE A 218 -15.95 8.80 -23.93
CA ILE A 218 -17.03 7.84 -24.19
C ILE A 218 -18.22 8.26 -23.33
N GLU A 219 -19.14 8.99 -23.99
CA GLU A 219 -20.54 9.04 -23.63
C GLU A 219 -21.02 7.63 -23.32
N ILE A 220 -21.47 7.40 -22.10
CA ILE A 220 -22.23 6.19 -21.77
C ILE A 220 -23.53 6.27 -22.58
N PRO A 221 -23.78 5.39 -23.56
CA PRO A 221 -25.05 5.39 -24.27
C PRO A 221 -26.11 4.93 -23.28
N GLY A 222 -26.88 5.87 -22.73
CA GLY A 222 -27.96 5.55 -21.79
C GLY A 222 -28.27 6.57 -20.71
N THR A 223 -27.53 7.67 -20.56
CA THR A 223 -27.98 8.78 -19.70
C THR A 223 -28.16 10.04 -20.52
N THR A 224 -29.31 10.16 -21.18
CA THR A 224 -29.85 11.46 -21.57
C THR A 224 -30.14 12.27 -20.31
N ARG A 225 -29.20 13.15 -19.93
CA ARG A 225 -29.53 14.31 -19.09
C ARG A 225 -29.48 15.54 -20.01
N PRO A 226 -30.53 16.37 -20.05
CA PRO A 226 -30.64 17.43 -21.04
C PRO A 226 -29.47 18.40 -20.94
N ALA A 227 -28.92 18.74 -22.11
CA ALA A 227 -27.96 19.81 -22.27
C ALA A 227 -28.56 21.09 -21.69
N VAL A 228 -27.90 21.64 -20.67
CA VAL A 228 -28.09 23.04 -20.27
C VAL A 228 -26.92 23.80 -20.85
N ASP A 229 -27.25 24.73 -21.73
CA ASP A 229 -26.34 25.60 -22.46
C ASP A 229 -25.27 26.24 -21.57
N GLY A 230 -24.01 26.09 -21.98
CA GLY A 230 -23.11 27.23 -22.22
C GLY A 230 -22.63 28.12 -21.07
N VAL A 231 -22.96 27.87 -19.80
CA VAL A 231 -22.40 28.66 -18.68
C VAL A 231 -21.37 27.82 -17.92
N GLN A 232 -20.09 28.08 -18.19
CA GLN A 232 -19.00 27.56 -17.37
C GLN A 232 -19.13 28.13 -15.95
N PRO A 233 -19.21 27.28 -14.90
CA PRO A 233 -19.35 27.76 -13.52
C PRO A 233 -18.10 28.53 -13.10
N LYS A 234 -18.29 29.76 -12.60
CA LYS A 234 -17.24 30.63 -12.05
C LYS A 234 -17.51 30.84 -10.56
N LEU A 235 -16.53 30.54 -9.72
CA LEU A 235 -16.60 30.76 -8.28
C LEU A 235 -16.01 32.14 -7.96
N SER A 236 -16.84 33.06 -7.47
CA SER A 236 -16.43 34.42 -7.07
C SER A 236 -16.26 34.50 -5.56
N ILE A 237 -15.11 34.98 -5.10
CA ILE A 237 -14.71 35.01 -3.68
C ILE A 237 -14.36 36.44 -3.31
N ASP A 238 -15.07 37.04 -2.36
CA ASP A 238 -14.78 38.36 -1.81
C ASP A 238 -13.78 38.25 -0.66
N VAL A 239 -12.56 38.78 -0.82
CA VAL A 239 -11.51 38.71 0.20
C VAL A 239 -11.26 40.07 0.83
N ARG A 240 -11.29 40.13 2.16
CA ARG A 240 -11.04 41.34 2.96
C ARG A 240 -9.95 41.06 4.01
N LEU A 241 -9.06 42.02 4.23
CA LEU A 241 -8.13 41.96 5.36
C LEU A 241 -8.86 42.33 6.65
N GLY A 242 -8.64 41.54 7.70
CA GLY A 242 -9.06 41.90 9.05
C GLY A 242 -8.28 43.10 9.57
N ALA A 243 -8.92 43.94 10.39
CA ALA A 243 -8.36 45.21 10.89
C ALA A 243 -7.05 45.07 11.70
N ALA A 244 -6.65 43.85 12.07
CA ALA A 244 -5.41 43.54 12.79
C ALA A 244 -4.20 43.26 11.88
N ILE A 245 -4.35 43.34 10.55
CA ILE A 245 -3.30 43.01 9.58
C ILE A 245 -2.94 44.29 8.81
N SER A 246 -1.75 44.84 9.06
CA SER A 246 -1.26 46.01 8.33
C SER A 246 -0.61 45.60 6.99
N PRO A 247 -0.84 46.31 5.88
CA PRO A 247 -0.26 46.00 4.56
C PRO A 247 1.28 45.94 4.56
N GLU A 248 1.90 46.64 5.49
CA GLU A 248 3.34 46.73 5.74
C GLU A 248 3.95 45.48 6.44
N THR A 249 3.12 44.63 7.07
CA THR A 249 3.56 43.34 7.63
C THR A 249 3.72 42.27 6.54
N VAL A 250 3.22 42.52 5.33
CA VAL A 250 3.31 41.58 4.22
C VAL A 250 4.64 41.75 3.50
N ALA A 251 5.58 40.84 3.77
CA ALA A 251 6.91 40.85 3.16
C ALA A 251 6.83 40.88 1.62
N SER A 252 7.76 41.56 0.95
CA SER A 252 7.84 41.72 -0.51
C SER A 252 7.97 40.42 -1.31
N LYS A 253 8.21 39.28 -0.63
CA LYS A 253 8.27 37.92 -1.22
C LYS A 253 6.99 37.11 -1.01
N SER A 254 5.96 37.69 -0.41
CA SER A 254 4.72 36.99 -0.09
C SER A 254 3.86 36.76 -1.34
N ALA A 255 3.12 35.66 -1.38
CA ALA A 255 2.20 35.34 -2.47
C ALA A 255 0.83 34.89 -1.92
N LEU A 256 -0.24 35.29 -2.60
CA LEU A 256 -1.59 34.89 -2.27
C LEU A 256 -1.95 33.61 -3.02
N PHE A 257 -2.48 32.60 -2.33
CA PHE A 257 -2.97 31.37 -2.91
C PHE A 257 -4.46 31.21 -2.59
N VAL A 258 -5.28 31.05 -3.62
CA VAL A 258 -6.69 30.68 -3.50
C VAL A 258 -6.79 29.20 -3.83
N ILE A 259 -7.27 28.41 -2.87
CA ILE A 259 -7.28 26.95 -2.94
C ILE A 259 -8.72 26.49 -2.73
N ALA A 260 -9.30 25.79 -3.69
CA ALA A 260 -10.59 25.11 -3.53
C ALA A 260 -10.34 23.63 -3.26
N ARG A 261 -10.98 23.07 -2.23
CA ARG A 261 -10.90 21.65 -1.85
C ARG A 261 -12.30 21.07 -1.69
N SER A 262 -12.41 19.76 -1.90
CA SER A 262 -13.59 19.02 -1.46
C SER A 262 -13.60 18.96 0.09
N PRO A 263 -14.77 19.11 0.74
CA PRO A 263 -14.92 18.86 2.18
C PRO A 263 -14.49 17.45 2.61
N GLU A 264 -14.53 16.50 1.67
CA GLU A 264 -14.13 15.11 1.86
C GLU A 264 -12.60 14.92 1.94
N GLY A 265 -11.82 16.00 1.72
CA GLY A 265 -10.37 15.99 1.75
C GLY A 265 -9.72 15.62 0.41
N GLY A 266 -8.41 15.38 0.42
CA GLY A 266 -7.64 15.04 -0.78
C GLY A 266 -6.94 16.22 -1.48
N PRO A 267 -6.36 16.00 -2.68
CA PRO A 267 -5.64 17.03 -3.41
C PRO A 267 -6.58 18.20 -3.80
N PRO A 268 -6.06 19.44 -3.82
CA PRO A 268 -6.90 20.60 -4.10
C PRO A 268 -7.48 20.54 -5.51
N VAL A 269 -8.77 20.85 -5.61
CA VAL A 269 -9.53 20.86 -6.87
C VAL A 269 -8.98 21.95 -7.78
N ALA A 270 -8.81 23.16 -7.25
CA ALA A 270 -8.27 24.28 -7.99
C ALA A 270 -7.30 25.08 -7.12
N VAL A 271 -6.22 25.57 -7.74
CA VAL A 271 -5.22 26.43 -7.08
C VAL A 271 -4.89 27.60 -7.99
N LYS A 272 -5.04 28.83 -7.47
CA LYS A 272 -4.66 30.05 -8.17
C LYS A 272 -3.69 30.86 -7.33
N ARG A 273 -2.53 31.17 -7.89
CA ARG A 273 -1.54 32.06 -7.30
C ARG A 273 -1.78 33.49 -7.78
N LEU A 274 -1.80 34.44 -6.86
CA LEU A 274 -2.04 35.86 -7.11
C LEU A 274 -1.02 36.73 -6.35
N PRO A 275 -0.75 37.95 -6.84
CA PRO A 275 0.03 38.92 -6.07
C PRO A 275 -0.76 39.40 -4.85
N VAL A 276 -0.04 39.81 -3.80
CA VAL A 276 -0.64 40.37 -2.56
C VAL A 276 -1.48 41.62 -2.84
N SER A 277 -1.17 42.38 -3.89
CA SER A 277 -1.96 43.55 -4.31
C SER A 277 -3.39 43.21 -4.76
N ALA A 278 -3.73 41.92 -4.94
CA ALA A 278 -5.07 41.48 -5.31
C ALA A 278 -6.09 41.58 -4.15
N ILE A 279 -5.66 41.90 -2.93
CA ILE A 279 -6.52 42.05 -1.75
C ILE A 279 -6.39 43.47 -1.15
N PRO A 280 -7.49 44.07 -0.64
CA PRO A 280 -8.86 43.54 -0.65
C PRO A 280 -9.48 43.59 -2.05
N GLY A 281 -10.22 42.55 -2.43
CA GLY A 281 -10.75 42.44 -3.80
C GLY A 281 -11.57 41.17 -4.06
N LYS A 282 -12.23 41.16 -5.23
CA LYS A 282 -12.98 40.00 -5.74
C LYS A 282 -12.06 39.08 -6.53
N LEU A 283 -11.91 37.85 -6.07
CA LEU A 283 -11.13 36.81 -6.71
C LEU A 283 -12.05 35.84 -7.43
N GLN A 284 -11.59 35.27 -8.55
CA GLN A 284 -12.37 34.30 -9.32
C GLN A 284 -11.54 33.03 -9.56
N LEU A 285 -12.17 31.88 -9.33
CA LEU A 285 -11.72 30.57 -9.77
C LEU A 285 -12.63 30.07 -10.88
N ASP A 286 -12.02 29.59 -11.96
CA ASP A 286 -12.70 28.95 -13.08
C ASP A 286 -11.98 27.65 -13.46
N ASN A 287 -12.54 26.91 -14.41
CA ASN A 287 -12.04 25.59 -14.81
C ASN A 287 -10.60 25.60 -15.36
N SER A 288 -10.04 26.77 -15.71
CA SER A 288 -8.61 26.88 -16.08
C SER A 288 -7.66 26.80 -14.88
N ASN A 289 -8.21 26.93 -13.67
CA ASN A 289 -7.46 26.88 -12.41
C ASN A 289 -7.52 25.50 -11.74
N THR A 290 -8.24 24.55 -12.35
CA THR A 290 -8.36 23.18 -11.85
C THR A 290 -7.06 22.40 -12.08
N MET A 291 -6.57 21.77 -11.02
CA MET A 291 -5.34 20.97 -11.04
C MET A 291 -5.60 19.49 -11.39
N LEU A 292 -6.87 19.08 -11.40
CA LEU A 292 -7.32 17.71 -11.71
C LEU A 292 -7.75 17.61 -13.20
N PRO A 293 -7.02 16.87 -14.05
CA PRO A 293 -7.40 16.68 -15.44
C PRO A 293 -8.81 16.09 -15.55
N GLY A 294 -9.69 16.73 -16.32
CA GLY A 294 -11.06 16.24 -16.56
C GLY A 294 -12.07 16.51 -15.43
N ARG A 295 -11.69 17.18 -14.33
CA ARG A 295 -12.63 17.65 -13.29
C ARG A 295 -12.83 19.15 -13.41
N LYS A 296 -14.06 19.62 -13.28
CA LYS A 296 -14.46 21.03 -13.31
C LYS A 296 -14.90 21.47 -11.92
N LEU A 297 -14.82 22.76 -11.63
CA LEU A 297 -15.30 23.31 -10.35
C LEU A 297 -16.79 23.00 -10.12
N GLY A 298 -17.59 22.96 -11.20
CA GLY A 298 -19.00 22.62 -11.13
C GLY A 298 -19.32 21.16 -10.85
N ASP A 299 -18.31 20.27 -10.87
CA ASP A 299 -18.51 18.85 -10.58
C ASP A 299 -18.56 18.57 -9.06
N PHE A 300 -18.27 19.59 -8.24
CA PHE A 300 -18.26 19.50 -6.79
C PHE A 300 -19.46 20.25 -6.21
N PRO A 301 -20.37 19.57 -5.48
CA PRO A 301 -21.57 20.19 -4.93
C PRO A 301 -21.26 21.19 -3.80
N GLU A 302 -20.16 20.96 -3.08
CA GLU A 302 -19.64 21.83 -2.04
C GLU A 302 -18.11 21.92 -2.16
N LEU A 303 -17.55 23.09 -1.86
CA LEU A 303 -16.11 23.33 -1.90
C LEU A 303 -15.68 24.17 -0.70
N ASP A 304 -14.73 23.67 0.07
CA ASP A 304 -14.03 24.48 1.07
C ASP A 304 -12.98 25.33 0.34
N VAL A 305 -13.17 26.65 0.35
CA VAL A 305 -12.25 27.63 -0.22
C VAL A 305 -11.36 28.20 0.86
N VAL A 306 -10.06 27.97 0.72
CA VAL A 306 -9.03 28.53 1.60
C VAL A 306 -8.21 29.55 0.83
N VAL A 307 -8.16 30.77 1.35
CA VAL A 307 -7.26 31.82 0.89
C VAL A 307 -6.08 31.88 1.86
N ARG A 308 -4.87 31.70 1.34
CA ARG A 308 -3.64 31.74 2.12
C ARG A 308 -2.72 32.83 1.60
N LEU A 309 -2.31 33.73 2.49
CA LEU A 309 -1.20 34.63 2.28
C LEU A 309 0.09 33.93 2.77
N SER A 310 0.89 33.47 1.81
CA SER A 310 2.14 32.78 2.11
C SER A 310 3.28 33.77 2.29
N VAL A 311 3.97 33.71 3.43
CA VAL A 311 5.15 34.57 3.69
C VAL A 311 6.40 34.10 2.94
N THR A 312 6.45 32.81 2.59
CA THR A 312 7.56 32.17 1.85
C THR A 312 7.36 32.22 0.33
N GLY A 313 6.16 32.58 -0.13
CA GLY A 313 5.80 32.63 -1.55
C GLY A 313 5.56 31.24 -2.17
N GLN A 314 5.54 30.18 -1.37
CA GLN A 314 5.38 28.79 -1.81
C GLN A 314 3.95 28.28 -1.60
N PRO A 315 3.49 27.30 -2.40
CA PRO A 315 2.14 26.72 -2.27
C PRO A 315 2.02 25.72 -1.09
N ILE A 316 3.09 25.48 -0.34
CA ILE A 316 3.11 24.63 0.86
C ILE A 316 2.92 25.52 2.09
N ALA A 317 2.18 25.04 3.10
CA ALA A 317 1.94 25.80 4.31
C ALA A 317 3.24 25.97 5.10
N ALA A 318 3.52 27.20 5.54
CA ALA A 318 4.67 27.53 6.36
C ALA A 318 4.25 28.26 7.65
N PRO A 319 5.04 28.14 8.73
CA PRO A 319 4.83 28.96 9.93
C PRO A 319 4.87 30.45 9.60
N GLY A 320 3.85 31.20 10.03
CA GLY A 320 3.70 32.63 9.74
C GLY A 320 2.77 32.97 8.57
N ASP A 321 2.26 31.96 7.84
CA ASP A 321 1.22 32.16 6.84
C ASP A 321 -0.10 32.61 7.49
N ILE A 322 -0.84 33.49 6.81
CA ILE A 322 -2.16 33.96 7.23
C ILE A 322 -3.22 33.28 6.37
N PHE A 323 -4.31 32.80 6.98
CA PHE A 323 -5.35 32.03 6.32
C PHE A 323 -6.73 32.63 6.55
N GLY A 324 -7.60 32.54 5.54
CA GLY A 324 -9.04 32.72 5.65
C GLY A 324 -9.73 31.58 4.93
N ALA A 325 -10.84 31.07 5.47
CA ALA A 325 -11.59 29.97 4.89
C ALA A 325 -13.08 30.31 4.77
N SER A 326 -13.70 29.82 3.70
CA SER A 326 -15.16 29.85 3.47
C SER A 326 -15.59 28.51 2.91
N ARG A 327 -16.82 28.11 3.20
CA ARG A 327 -17.52 27.02 2.52
C ARG A 327 -18.52 27.61 1.52
#